data_AF-A0A8K0T4F6-F1
#
_entry.id   AF-A0A8K0T4F6-F1
#
_cell.length_a   1.000
_cell.length_b   1.000
_cell.length_c   1.000
_cell.angle_alpha   90.00
_cell.angle_beta   90.00
_cell.angle_gamma   90.00
#
_symmetry.space_group_name_H-M   'P 1'
#
loop_
_entity.id
_entity.type
_entity.pdbx_description
1 polymer ?
#
loop_
_entity_poly.entity_id
_entity_poly.type
_entity_poly.pdbx_seq_one_letter_code
_entity_poly.pdbx_strand_id
1 'polypeptide(L)'
;MSAVLITYLNYIMTWDGASDAEITSLITEQEMFVNLGTFNADAAVESEFADLISEATKVRNLNIAEDALEMAADAAAIASIWTFGFVLVPSLHSRLPPDLNKKFGTIDDDIAAKISPQVNAYIQKYKANNDLIVANAPVGVDTKECRGYLMQFMAQVQRHSADKQTFGIAGFRTWTDSATQLFNASEISQVYAALDELNLSAKTTADAQKCLVVIGGLGLPVTLMKLAQALSVWVMVSKLNVARENIREAAENLDPEETRDTWEIEETEPNAFDAMDAMGKFAAGIVIVISVVDIFLKIWNIVDVVEQSQTLCGKLTDTVKPSYKSYFDSLQQSSQMYNAAIANTPTSPSTHPKA
;
A
#
# COMPACT_ATOMS: atom_id res chain seq x y z
N MET A 1 1.20 -4.84 19.75
CA MET A 1 0.26 -4.06 18.92
C MET A 1 0.56 -2.58 18.93
N SER A 2 0.76 -1.97 20.09
CA SER A 2 1.38 -0.64 20.27
C SER A 2 2.43 -0.31 19.20
N ALA A 3 3.40 -1.20 18.98
CA ALA A 3 4.45 -1.05 17.97
C ALA A 3 3.94 -0.73 16.54
N VAL A 4 2.80 -1.27 16.10
CA VAL A 4 2.22 -0.96 14.77
C VAL A 4 1.68 0.47 14.72
N LEU A 5 0.98 0.90 15.77
CA LEU A 5 0.45 2.25 15.85
C LEU A 5 1.57 3.30 16.05
N ILE A 6 2.61 2.96 16.82
CA ILE A 6 3.84 3.74 16.95
C ILE A 6 4.50 3.91 15.58
N THR A 7 4.73 2.83 14.83
CA THR A 7 5.34 2.90 13.48
C THR A 7 4.48 3.70 12.51
N TYR A 8 3.15 3.53 12.53
CA TYR A 8 2.22 4.32 11.72
C TYR A 8 2.35 5.82 12.01
N LEU A 9 2.19 6.23 13.27
CA LEU A 9 2.22 7.64 13.66
C LEU A 9 3.61 8.27 13.43
N ASN A 10 4.68 7.54 13.77
CA ASN A 10 6.07 7.96 13.54
C ASN A 10 6.40 8.10 12.05
N TYR A 11 5.70 7.39 11.16
CA TYR A 11 5.82 7.62 9.72
C TYR A 11 4.92 8.77 9.23
N ILE A 12 3.66 8.86 9.67
CA ILE A 12 2.78 9.97 9.23
C ILE A 12 3.31 11.34 9.66
N MET A 13 3.98 11.44 10.81
CA MET A 13 4.60 12.71 11.24
C MET A 13 5.80 13.15 10.39
N THR A 14 6.47 12.27 9.62
CA THR A 14 7.58 12.72 8.75
C THR A 14 7.09 13.64 7.64
N TRP A 15 5.83 13.47 7.22
CA TRP A 15 5.18 14.28 6.19
C TRP A 15 4.78 15.69 6.65
N ASP A 16 4.85 16.01 7.94
CA ASP A 16 4.62 17.37 8.42
C ASP A 16 5.62 18.36 7.81
N GLY A 17 6.88 17.92 7.63
CA GLY A 17 7.95 18.69 6.99
C GLY A 17 7.96 18.68 5.45
N ALA A 18 7.08 17.92 4.80
CA ALA A 18 7.02 17.85 3.32
C ALA A 18 6.64 19.22 2.72
N SER A 19 6.96 19.46 1.46
CA SER A 19 6.50 20.64 0.71
C SER A 19 5.10 20.44 0.11
N ASP A 20 4.42 21.54 -0.20
CA ASP A 20 3.10 21.49 -0.87
C ASP A 20 3.19 20.84 -2.26
N ALA A 21 4.33 20.91 -2.93
CA ALA A 21 4.58 20.24 -4.21
C ALA A 21 4.65 18.71 -4.03
N GLU A 22 5.30 18.23 -2.98
CA GLU A 22 5.37 16.80 -2.63
C GLU A 22 3.99 16.26 -2.23
N ILE A 23 3.25 16.99 -1.39
CA ILE A 23 1.87 16.63 -1.04
C ILE A 23 0.96 16.63 -2.26
N THR A 24 1.05 17.64 -3.15
CA THR A 24 0.32 17.64 -4.43
C THR A 24 0.68 16.42 -5.27
N SER A 25 1.94 16.01 -5.28
CA SER A 25 2.38 14.82 -6.01
C SER A 25 1.69 13.55 -5.53
N LEU A 26 1.50 13.40 -4.21
CA LEU A 26 0.78 12.28 -3.60
C LEU A 26 -0.74 12.33 -3.87
N ILE A 27 -1.35 13.51 -3.72
CA ILE A 27 -2.78 13.73 -4.05
C ILE A 27 -3.05 13.32 -5.50
N THR A 28 -2.27 13.80 -6.45
CA THR A 28 -2.43 13.47 -7.88
C THR A 28 -2.28 11.98 -8.18
N GLU A 29 -1.43 11.24 -7.46
CA GLU A 29 -1.37 9.78 -7.60
C GLU A 29 -2.64 9.10 -7.11
N GLN A 30 -3.16 9.53 -5.96
CA GLN A 30 -4.39 8.99 -5.38
C GLN A 30 -5.60 9.29 -6.27
N GLU A 31 -5.67 10.49 -6.86
CA GLU A 31 -6.64 10.85 -7.91
C GLU A 31 -6.50 9.97 -9.16
N MET A 32 -5.28 9.72 -9.64
CA MET A 32 -5.04 8.81 -10.77
C MET A 32 -5.48 7.38 -10.46
N PHE A 33 -5.18 6.86 -9.26
CA PHE A 33 -5.57 5.54 -8.78
C PHE A 33 -7.09 5.37 -8.76
N VAL A 34 -7.83 6.35 -8.22
CA VAL A 34 -9.30 6.35 -8.17
C VAL A 34 -9.91 6.31 -9.58
N ASN A 35 -9.22 6.90 -10.57
CA ASN A 35 -9.68 7.08 -11.94
C ASN A 35 -9.07 6.11 -12.98
N LEU A 36 -8.44 5.01 -12.55
CA LEU A 36 -7.92 3.97 -13.45
C LEU A 36 -9.01 3.29 -14.29
N GLY A 37 -10.23 3.19 -13.74
CA GLY A 37 -11.37 2.56 -14.40
C GLY A 37 -11.22 1.04 -14.57
N THR A 38 -11.91 0.49 -15.56
CA THR A 38 -11.88 -0.94 -15.88
C THR A 38 -10.93 -1.18 -17.04
N PHE A 39 -9.94 -2.06 -16.83
CA PHE A 39 -9.01 -2.52 -17.86
C PHE A 39 -8.87 -4.05 -17.82
N ASN A 40 -8.01 -4.62 -18.66
CA ASN A 40 -7.55 -6.00 -18.55
C ASN A 40 -6.08 -6.02 -19.00
N ALA A 41 -5.21 -6.61 -18.19
CA ALA A 41 -3.77 -6.63 -18.45
C ALA A 41 -3.28 -7.89 -19.19
N ASP A 42 -4.09 -8.95 -19.34
CA ASP A 42 -3.67 -10.25 -19.89
C ASP A 42 -2.97 -10.10 -21.24
N ALA A 43 -3.61 -9.44 -22.21
CA ALA A 43 -3.07 -9.34 -23.56
C ALA A 43 -1.76 -8.52 -23.61
N ALA A 44 -1.65 -7.49 -22.77
CA ALA A 44 -0.44 -6.68 -22.65
C ALA A 44 0.69 -7.50 -22.00
N VAL A 45 0.43 -8.16 -20.87
CA VAL A 45 1.39 -9.02 -20.15
C VAL A 45 1.83 -10.18 -21.03
N GLU A 46 0.93 -10.89 -21.72
CA GLU A 46 1.33 -12.03 -22.55
C GLU A 46 2.16 -11.60 -23.77
N SER A 47 1.86 -10.45 -24.38
CA SER A 47 2.69 -9.89 -25.46
C SER A 47 4.09 -9.52 -24.96
N GLU A 48 4.18 -8.82 -23.83
CA GLU A 48 5.43 -8.32 -23.27
C GLU A 48 6.34 -9.44 -22.74
N PHE A 49 5.75 -10.45 -22.09
CA PHE A 49 6.49 -11.63 -21.67
C PHE A 49 6.84 -12.57 -22.83
N ALA A 50 6.07 -12.61 -23.92
CA ALA A 50 6.49 -13.36 -25.12
C ALA A 50 7.78 -12.78 -25.71
N ASP A 51 7.88 -11.45 -25.81
CA ASP A 51 9.09 -10.77 -26.27
C ASP A 51 10.26 -10.98 -25.30
N LEU A 52 10.03 -10.84 -23.99
CA LEU A 52 11.05 -11.06 -22.96
C LEU A 52 11.57 -12.51 -22.92
N ILE A 53 10.67 -13.50 -23.01
CA ILE A 53 11.02 -14.93 -23.04
C ILE A 53 11.76 -15.27 -24.34
N SER A 54 11.41 -14.63 -25.46
CA SER A 54 12.13 -14.74 -26.73
C SER A 54 13.58 -14.28 -26.58
N GLU A 55 13.83 -13.08 -26.03
CA GLU A 55 15.19 -12.61 -25.80
C GLU A 55 15.97 -13.49 -24.80
N ALA A 56 15.38 -13.87 -23.67
CA ALA A 56 16.01 -14.79 -22.71
C ALA A 56 16.36 -16.15 -23.36
N THR A 57 15.50 -16.65 -24.26
CA THR A 57 15.73 -17.90 -25.01
C THR A 57 16.86 -17.76 -26.02
N LYS A 58 17.01 -16.61 -26.70
CA LYS A 58 18.16 -16.36 -27.58
C LYS A 58 19.46 -16.39 -26.79
N VAL A 59 19.52 -15.71 -25.64
CA VAL A 59 20.70 -15.70 -24.75
C VAL A 59 21.05 -17.11 -24.31
N ARG A 60 20.08 -17.89 -23.83
CA ARG A 60 20.29 -19.31 -23.48
C ARG A 60 20.87 -20.12 -24.65
N ASN A 61 20.33 -19.96 -25.86
CA ASN A 61 20.75 -20.73 -27.02
C ASN A 61 22.15 -20.31 -27.53
N LEU A 62 22.53 -19.03 -27.41
CA LEU A 62 23.86 -18.54 -27.75
C LEU A 62 24.91 -19.02 -26.73
N ASN A 63 24.59 -18.97 -25.43
CA ASN A 63 25.49 -19.42 -24.36
C ASN A 63 25.74 -20.94 -24.39
N ILE A 64 24.89 -21.73 -25.04
CA ILE A 64 25.09 -23.16 -25.30
C ILE A 64 26.00 -23.40 -26.54
N ALA A 65 26.21 -22.38 -27.37
CA ALA A 65 27.05 -22.47 -28.58
C ALA A 65 28.49 -21.94 -28.37
N GLU A 66 28.72 -21.05 -27.40
CA GLU A 66 30.04 -20.50 -27.06
C GLU A 66 30.60 -21.08 -25.75
N ASP A 67 31.17 -22.28 -25.82
CA ASP A 67 31.97 -22.81 -24.72
C ASP A 67 33.31 -22.04 -24.61
N ALA A 68 33.46 -21.31 -23.50
CA ALA A 68 34.71 -20.73 -22.98
C ALA A 68 35.47 -19.69 -23.84
N LEU A 69 35.07 -18.40 -23.76
CA LEU A 69 35.93 -17.32 -23.24
C LEU A 69 35.15 -16.00 -22.98
N GLU A 70 35.34 -15.42 -21.79
CA GLU A 70 35.11 -13.99 -21.46
C GLU A 70 33.77 -13.31 -21.87
N MET A 71 32.64 -13.78 -21.32
CA MET A 71 31.64 -12.82 -20.80
C MET A 71 32.12 -12.25 -19.45
N ALA A 72 33.18 -11.43 -19.52
CA ALA A 72 33.80 -10.83 -18.34
C ALA A 72 32.94 -9.69 -17.75
N ALA A 73 32.52 -9.89 -16.50
CA ALA A 73 32.23 -8.92 -15.43
C ALA A 73 31.25 -7.75 -15.65
N ASP A 74 30.29 -7.47 -14.73
CA ASP A 74 29.60 -8.23 -13.65
C ASP A 74 28.08 -7.93 -13.76
N ALA A 75 27.06 -8.42 -12.98
CA ALA A 75 25.62 -8.00 -13.19
C ALA A 75 24.89 -7.14 -12.16
N ALA A 76 24.05 -6.22 -12.69
CA ALA A 76 23.47 -5.09 -12.00
C ALA A 76 22.11 -5.40 -11.42
N ALA A 77 21.96 -4.97 -10.18
CA ALA A 77 20.74 -4.80 -9.41
C ALA A 77 19.60 -4.00 -10.11
N ILE A 78 19.81 -3.49 -11.31
CA ILE A 78 19.24 -2.20 -11.71
C ILE A 78 17.94 -2.33 -12.51
N ALA A 79 17.77 -3.35 -13.36
CA ALA A 79 16.62 -3.42 -14.25
C ALA A 79 15.32 -3.92 -13.58
N SER A 80 15.37 -5.00 -12.80
CA SER A 80 14.18 -5.67 -12.25
C SER A 80 13.63 -5.08 -10.94
N ILE A 81 14.26 -4.03 -10.43
CA ILE A 81 13.97 -3.40 -9.12
C ILE A 81 13.24 -2.05 -9.31
N TRP A 82 13.31 -1.46 -10.50
CA TRP A 82 12.82 -0.11 -10.80
C TRP A 82 11.33 -0.01 -11.19
N THR A 83 10.72 -1.09 -11.68
CA THR A 83 9.35 -1.07 -12.21
C THR A 83 8.32 -0.66 -11.15
N PHE A 84 8.41 -1.21 -9.94
CA PHE A 84 7.57 -0.77 -8.82
C PHE A 84 8.32 0.09 -7.79
N GLY A 85 9.46 0.68 -8.15
CA GLY A 85 10.20 1.66 -7.36
C GLY A 85 10.74 1.17 -6.00
N PHE A 86 11.00 -0.12 -5.83
CA PHE A 86 11.46 -0.69 -4.56
C PHE A 86 12.99 -0.74 -4.50
N VAL A 87 13.66 0.38 -4.24
CA VAL A 87 15.13 0.47 -4.31
C VAL A 87 15.82 -0.48 -3.30
N LEU A 88 16.20 -1.67 -3.78
CA LEU A 88 17.06 -2.61 -3.10
C LEU A 88 18.44 -2.67 -3.78
N VAL A 89 19.44 -2.15 -3.07
CA VAL A 89 20.89 -2.28 -3.34
C VAL A 89 21.44 -1.45 -4.53
N PRO A 90 22.05 -0.27 -4.28
CA PRO A 90 22.68 0.56 -5.32
C PRO A 90 23.96 0.02 -5.99
N SER A 91 24.40 -1.21 -5.68
CA SER A 91 25.81 -1.61 -5.83
C SER A 91 26.06 -2.98 -6.47
N LEU A 92 25.42 -3.24 -7.61
CA LEU A 92 25.92 -4.21 -8.61
C LEU A 92 25.83 -3.55 -10.04
N HIS A 93 26.69 -3.88 -11.03
CA HIS A 93 26.77 -3.37 -12.46
C HIS A 93 26.67 -4.56 -13.47
N SER A 94 26.30 -4.51 -14.79
CA SER A 94 25.49 -5.48 -15.67
C SER A 94 26.07 -6.62 -16.64
N ARG A 95 25.82 -7.96 -16.42
CA ARG A 95 26.17 -9.16 -17.27
C ARG A 95 25.03 -9.66 -18.18
N LEU A 96 23.79 -9.18 -18.00
CA LEU A 96 22.73 -9.51 -18.96
C LEU A 96 22.99 -8.77 -20.29
N PRO A 97 22.74 -9.38 -21.45
CA PRO A 97 22.87 -8.68 -22.73
C PRO A 97 22.03 -7.40 -22.79
N PRO A 98 22.50 -6.33 -23.45
CA PRO A 98 21.91 -4.99 -23.36
C PRO A 98 20.42 -4.92 -23.65
N ASP A 99 19.93 -5.67 -24.65
CA ASP A 99 18.51 -5.67 -25.04
C ASP A 99 17.62 -6.33 -23.97
N LEU A 100 18.08 -7.42 -23.37
CA LEU A 100 17.37 -8.10 -22.28
C LEU A 100 17.37 -7.23 -21.00
N ASN A 101 18.51 -6.61 -20.68
CA ASN A 101 18.60 -5.66 -19.57
C ASN A 101 17.69 -4.43 -19.76
N LYS A 102 17.68 -3.87 -20.98
CA LYS A 102 16.78 -2.78 -21.36
C LYS A 102 15.31 -3.20 -21.20
N LYS A 103 14.95 -4.38 -21.68
CA LYS A 103 13.56 -4.86 -21.62
C LYS A 103 13.09 -5.08 -20.18
N PHE A 104 13.94 -5.61 -19.30
CA PHE A 104 13.64 -5.69 -17.87
C PHE A 104 13.41 -4.33 -17.22
N GLY A 105 14.14 -3.29 -17.65
CA GLY A 105 14.03 -1.94 -17.11
C GLY A 105 12.80 -1.15 -17.55
N THR A 106 12.08 -1.60 -18.59
CA THR A 106 10.89 -0.91 -19.14
C THR A 106 9.62 -1.75 -19.13
N ILE A 107 9.68 -3.02 -18.71
CA ILE A 107 8.59 -3.99 -18.95
C ILE A 107 7.22 -3.55 -18.40
N ASP A 108 7.18 -2.85 -17.28
CA ASP A 108 5.93 -2.38 -16.69
C ASP A 108 5.38 -1.12 -17.35
N ASP A 109 6.24 -0.18 -17.78
CA ASP A 109 5.85 0.96 -18.63
C ASP A 109 5.34 0.45 -19.98
N ASP A 110 6.00 -0.56 -20.56
CA ASP A 110 5.61 -1.21 -21.80
C ASP A 110 4.24 -1.93 -21.67
N ILE A 111 4.03 -2.69 -20.58
CA ILE A 111 2.73 -3.30 -20.26
C ILE A 111 1.67 -2.20 -20.04
N ALA A 112 1.95 -1.20 -19.20
CA ALA A 112 0.99 -0.16 -18.84
C ALA A 112 0.59 0.69 -20.05
N ALA A 113 1.54 1.02 -20.93
CA ALA A 113 1.29 1.70 -22.20
C ALA A 113 0.42 0.87 -23.15
N LYS A 114 0.56 -0.46 -23.15
CA LYS A 114 -0.31 -1.39 -23.90
C LYS A 114 -1.70 -1.55 -23.29
N ILE A 115 -1.88 -1.31 -21.98
CA ILE A 115 -3.18 -1.32 -21.31
C ILE A 115 -3.96 -0.03 -21.62
N SER A 116 -3.46 1.12 -21.18
CA SER A 116 -4.07 2.43 -21.47
C SER A 116 -3.14 3.60 -21.10
N PRO A 117 -3.34 4.80 -21.69
CA PRO A 117 -2.63 6.00 -21.28
C PRO A 117 -2.82 6.34 -19.78
N GLN A 118 -3.99 6.05 -19.21
CA GLN A 118 -4.31 6.28 -17.80
C GLN A 118 -3.49 5.37 -16.88
N VAL A 119 -3.44 4.07 -17.18
CA VAL A 119 -2.65 3.09 -16.41
C VAL A 119 -1.16 3.42 -16.51
N ASN A 120 -0.66 3.80 -17.70
CA ASN A 120 0.72 4.24 -17.88
C ASN A 120 1.05 5.49 -17.04
N ALA A 121 0.22 6.54 -17.13
CA ALA A 121 0.41 7.76 -16.35
C ALA A 121 0.43 7.50 -14.83
N TYR A 122 -0.47 6.62 -14.35
CA TYR A 122 -0.47 6.17 -12.96
C TYR A 122 0.82 5.43 -12.58
N ILE A 123 1.27 4.45 -13.37
CA ILE A 123 2.51 3.69 -13.07
C ILE A 123 3.73 4.61 -13.02
N GLN A 124 3.84 5.55 -13.96
CA GLN A 124 4.92 6.56 -13.96
C GLN A 124 4.86 7.47 -12.72
N LYS A 125 3.65 7.90 -12.32
CA LYS A 125 3.45 8.71 -11.10
C LYS A 125 3.75 7.92 -9.83
N TYR A 126 3.32 6.67 -9.78
CA TYR A 126 3.56 5.71 -8.70
C TYR A 126 5.07 5.50 -8.48
N LYS A 127 5.84 5.32 -9.56
CA LYS A 127 7.31 5.27 -9.53
C LYS A 127 7.92 6.54 -8.94
N ALA A 128 7.60 7.70 -9.52
CA ALA A 128 8.18 8.99 -9.12
C ALA A 128 7.91 9.33 -7.64
N ASN A 129 6.74 8.96 -7.12
CA ASN A 129 6.40 9.13 -5.71
C ASN A 129 7.05 8.10 -4.78
N ASN A 130 7.60 6.98 -5.28
CA ASN A 130 8.23 5.99 -4.41
C ASN A 130 9.56 6.49 -3.84
N ASP A 131 10.34 7.26 -4.60
CA ASP A 131 11.56 7.91 -4.08
C ASP A 131 11.24 8.87 -2.93
N LEU A 132 10.14 9.62 -3.05
CA LEU A 132 9.61 10.51 -2.01
C LEU A 132 9.16 9.74 -0.76
N ILE A 133 8.52 8.59 -0.94
CA ILE A 133 8.10 7.70 0.16
C ILE A 133 9.31 7.06 0.86
N VAL A 134 10.33 6.63 0.10
CA VAL A 134 11.59 6.08 0.62
C VAL A 134 12.35 7.14 1.42
N ALA A 135 12.43 8.37 0.94
CA ALA A 135 13.10 9.47 1.64
C ALA A 135 12.46 9.81 3.00
N ASN A 136 11.17 9.54 3.16
CA ASN A 136 10.39 9.77 4.38
C ASN A 136 10.16 8.51 5.23
N ALA A 137 10.73 7.36 4.85
CA ALA A 137 10.59 6.09 5.56
C ALA A 137 11.45 6.04 6.85
N PRO A 138 10.89 5.69 8.02
CA PRO A 138 11.68 5.51 9.23
C PRO A 138 12.63 4.31 9.09
N VAL A 139 13.79 4.38 9.74
CA VAL A 139 14.81 3.33 9.68
C VAL A 139 14.23 1.98 10.11
N GLY A 140 14.29 1.00 9.21
CA GLY A 140 13.79 -0.37 9.45
C GLY A 140 12.34 -0.62 9.07
N VAL A 141 11.62 0.38 8.55
CA VAL A 141 10.27 0.21 7.97
C VAL A 141 10.39 -0.03 6.47
N ASP A 142 9.66 -1.02 5.94
CA ASP A 142 9.65 -1.34 4.51
C ASP A 142 8.86 -0.29 3.72
N THR A 143 9.38 0.16 2.58
CA THR A 143 8.70 1.08 1.65
C THR A 143 7.27 0.65 1.31
N LYS A 144 6.98 -0.65 1.22
CA LYS A 144 5.61 -1.15 0.97
C LYS A 144 4.65 -0.85 2.12
N GLU A 145 5.17 -0.86 3.35
CA GLU A 145 4.43 -0.61 4.58
C GLU A 145 4.22 0.90 4.75
N CYS A 146 5.25 1.71 4.49
CA CYS A 146 5.13 3.17 4.34
C CYS A 146 4.08 3.56 3.30
N ARG A 147 4.07 2.94 2.11
CA ARG A 147 3.06 3.26 1.08
C ARG A 147 1.64 2.84 1.50
N GLY A 148 1.50 1.69 2.16
CA GLY A 148 0.23 1.25 2.76
C GLY A 148 -0.30 2.24 3.80
N TYR A 149 0.55 2.69 4.73
CA TYR A 149 0.18 3.66 5.76
C TYR A 149 -0.17 5.03 5.18
N LEU A 150 0.57 5.50 4.18
CA LEU A 150 0.26 6.75 3.49
C LEU A 150 -1.08 6.67 2.77
N MET A 151 -1.34 5.62 1.98
CA MET A 151 -2.62 5.44 1.29
C MET A 151 -3.81 5.33 2.27
N GLN A 152 -3.63 4.66 3.41
CA GLN A 152 -4.64 4.62 4.49
C GLN A 152 -4.87 5.99 5.12
N PHE A 153 -3.81 6.76 5.37
CA PHE A 153 -3.89 8.14 5.84
C PHE A 153 -4.66 9.02 4.86
N MET A 154 -4.29 9.02 3.57
CA MET A 154 -4.96 9.80 2.53
C MET A 154 -6.46 9.46 2.43
N ALA A 155 -6.81 8.17 2.56
CA ALA A 155 -8.21 7.73 2.63
C ALA A 155 -8.96 8.30 3.84
N GLN A 156 -8.35 8.29 5.03
CA GLN A 156 -8.98 8.83 6.25
C GLN A 156 -9.19 10.35 6.15
N VAL A 157 -8.20 11.08 5.61
CA VAL A 157 -8.32 12.52 5.37
C VAL A 157 -9.42 12.83 4.37
N GLN A 158 -9.50 12.09 3.27
CA GLN A 158 -10.58 12.26 2.28
C GLN A 158 -11.95 11.97 2.90
N ARG A 159 -12.09 10.92 3.71
CA ARG A 159 -13.35 10.55 4.37
C ARG A 159 -13.86 11.61 5.36
N HIS A 160 -12.96 12.35 6.01
CA HIS A 160 -13.30 13.47 6.89
C HIS A 160 -13.26 14.85 6.22
N SER A 161 -13.07 14.92 4.89
CA SER A 161 -13.32 16.14 4.12
C SER A 161 -14.82 16.46 4.10
N ALA A 162 -15.18 17.74 3.96
CA ALA A 162 -16.57 18.19 4.07
C ALA A 162 -17.52 17.62 3.00
N ASP A 163 -16.98 17.24 1.83
CA ASP A 163 -17.71 16.61 0.73
C ASP A 163 -17.40 15.10 0.59
N LYS A 164 -16.54 14.55 1.46
CA LYS A 164 -16.03 13.16 1.44
C LYS A 164 -15.34 12.76 0.11
N GLN A 165 -14.98 13.73 -0.72
CA GLN A 165 -14.52 13.52 -2.11
C GLN A 165 -13.24 14.31 -2.41
N THR A 166 -13.09 15.52 -1.87
CA THR A 166 -11.95 16.40 -2.13
C THR A 166 -10.80 16.13 -1.14
N PHE A 167 -9.72 15.55 -1.63
CA PHE A 167 -8.48 15.36 -0.87
C PHE A 167 -7.51 16.53 -1.13
N GLY A 168 -7.52 17.54 -0.26
CA GLY A 168 -6.74 18.77 -0.41
C GLY A 168 -5.55 18.90 0.55
N ILE A 169 -4.52 19.67 0.14
CA ILE A 169 -3.29 19.93 0.92
C ILE A 169 -3.60 20.41 2.34
N ALA A 170 -4.57 21.31 2.52
CA ALA A 170 -4.95 21.82 3.84
C ALA A 170 -5.52 20.71 4.76
N GLY A 171 -6.25 19.76 4.19
CA GLY A 171 -6.72 18.56 4.91
C GLY A 171 -5.54 17.68 5.30
N PHE A 172 -4.64 17.39 4.36
CA PHE A 172 -3.41 16.62 4.60
C PHE A 172 -2.64 17.19 5.81
N ARG A 173 -2.33 18.50 5.78
CA ARG A 173 -1.61 19.21 6.84
C ARG A 173 -2.31 19.15 8.20
N THR A 174 -3.63 19.37 8.23
CA THR A 174 -4.41 19.34 9.47
C THR A 174 -4.33 17.97 10.15
N TRP A 175 -4.32 16.91 9.34
CA TRP A 175 -4.26 15.53 9.84
C TRP A 175 -2.83 15.05 10.15
N THR A 176 -1.78 15.55 9.47
CA THR A 176 -0.38 15.27 9.88
C THR A 176 0.00 16.00 11.17
N ASP A 177 -0.46 17.24 11.35
CA ASP A 177 -0.35 17.97 12.61
C ASP A 177 -1.10 17.23 13.73
N SER A 178 -2.34 16.80 13.48
CA SER A 178 -3.11 15.98 14.44
C SER A 178 -2.41 14.66 14.80
N ALA A 179 -1.77 13.99 13.83
CA ALA A 179 -0.97 12.79 14.09
C ALA A 179 0.28 13.08 14.92
N THR A 180 0.94 14.21 14.66
CA THR A 180 2.11 14.69 15.41
C THR A 180 1.73 15.05 16.85
N GLN A 181 0.61 15.76 17.06
CA GLN A 181 0.10 16.07 18.39
C GLN A 181 -0.33 14.80 19.14
N LEU A 182 -1.02 13.87 18.47
CA LEU A 182 -1.44 12.59 19.07
C LEU A 182 -0.25 11.71 19.47
N PHE A 183 0.80 11.65 18.64
CA PHE A 183 2.03 10.91 18.96
C PHE A 183 2.77 11.47 20.19
N ASN A 184 2.71 12.78 20.39
CA ASN A 184 3.34 13.47 21.52
C ASN A 184 2.41 13.63 22.74
N ALA A 185 1.13 13.23 22.64
CA ALA A 185 0.17 13.29 23.74
C ALA A 185 0.50 12.26 24.82
N SER A 186 0.30 12.59 26.09
CA SER A 186 0.53 11.67 27.21
C SER A 186 -0.45 10.50 27.23
N GLU A 187 -1.62 10.73 26.64
CA GLU A 187 -2.78 9.87 26.53
C GLU A 187 -2.54 8.69 25.58
N ILE A 188 -1.62 8.81 24.62
CA ILE A 188 -1.39 7.78 23.59
C ILE A 188 -0.86 6.46 24.17
N SER A 189 -0.16 6.51 25.30
CA SER A 189 0.28 5.29 25.99
C SER A 189 -0.88 4.46 26.54
N GLN A 190 -2.05 5.08 26.78
CA GLN A 190 -3.27 4.38 27.20
C GLN A 190 -3.90 3.64 26.01
N VAL A 191 -3.91 4.24 24.81
CA VAL A 191 -4.30 3.56 23.56
C VAL A 191 -3.39 2.36 23.30
N TYR A 192 -2.07 2.55 23.43
CA TYR A 192 -1.09 1.47 23.27
C TYR A 192 -1.34 0.31 24.25
N ALA A 193 -1.56 0.61 25.53
CA ALA A 193 -1.85 -0.39 26.55
C ALA A 193 -3.18 -1.13 26.27
N ALA A 194 -4.25 -0.42 25.90
CA ALA A 194 -5.55 -1.01 25.61
C ALA A 194 -5.51 -1.95 24.39
N LEU A 195 -4.78 -1.57 23.32
CA LEU A 195 -4.60 -2.41 22.13
C LEU A 195 -3.70 -3.63 22.40
N ASP A 196 -2.72 -3.51 23.30
CA ASP A 196 -1.87 -4.62 23.73
C ASP A 196 -2.62 -5.58 24.67
N GLU A 197 -3.49 -5.10 25.55
CA GLU A 197 -4.37 -5.94 26.38
C GLU A 197 -5.36 -6.72 25.49
N LEU A 198 -6.01 -6.04 24.52
CA LEU A 198 -6.89 -6.67 23.55
C LEU A 198 -6.15 -7.73 22.70
N ASN A 199 -4.87 -7.51 22.37
CA ASN A 199 -4.02 -8.49 21.70
C ASN A 199 -3.85 -9.79 22.50
N LEU A 200 -3.69 -9.68 23.82
CA LEU A 200 -3.49 -10.82 24.72
C LEU A 200 -4.81 -11.49 25.13
N SER A 201 -5.95 -10.82 24.89
CA SER A 201 -7.29 -11.33 25.18
C SER A 201 -7.84 -12.31 24.13
N ALA A 202 -9.01 -12.86 24.44
CA ALA A 202 -9.81 -13.70 23.55
C ALA A 202 -10.49 -12.93 22.39
N LYS A 203 -10.42 -11.58 22.37
CA LYS A 203 -10.96 -10.70 21.30
C LYS A 203 -12.47 -10.83 21.12
N THR A 204 -13.16 -11.07 22.22
CA THR A 204 -14.63 -11.06 22.28
C THR A 204 -15.17 -9.62 22.18
N THR A 205 -16.47 -9.46 21.92
CA THR A 205 -17.16 -8.15 22.02
C THR A 205 -16.86 -7.45 23.35
N ALA A 206 -16.89 -8.18 24.47
CA ALA A 206 -16.59 -7.61 25.79
C ALA A 206 -15.13 -7.16 25.96
N ASP A 207 -14.18 -7.80 25.27
CA ASP A 207 -12.77 -7.36 25.27
C ASP A 207 -12.57 -6.13 24.38
N ALA A 208 -13.22 -6.10 23.21
CA ALA A 208 -13.25 -4.92 22.35
C ALA A 208 -13.88 -3.73 23.11
N GLN A 209 -15.00 -3.92 23.79
CA GLN A 209 -15.69 -2.87 24.56
C GLN A 209 -14.77 -2.24 25.62
N LYS A 210 -14.03 -3.04 26.41
CA LYS A 210 -13.04 -2.50 27.36
C LYS A 210 -12.00 -1.61 26.68
N CYS A 211 -11.51 -2.02 25.51
CA CYS A 211 -10.54 -1.25 24.74
C CYS A 211 -11.12 0.09 24.28
N LEU A 212 -12.35 0.07 23.75
CA LEU A 212 -13.08 1.25 23.30
C LEU A 212 -13.43 2.23 24.45
N VAL A 213 -13.80 1.73 25.65
CA VAL A 213 -13.98 2.57 26.86
C VAL A 213 -12.73 3.41 27.13
N VAL A 214 -11.54 2.78 27.10
CA VAL A 214 -10.27 3.46 27.37
C VAL A 214 -10.02 4.55 26.32
N ILE A 215 -10.25 4.25 25.05
CA ILE A 215 -10.00 5.19 23.94
C ILE A 215 -10.98 6.37 23.97
N GLY A 216 -12.28 6.13 24.20
CA GLY A 216 -13.27 7.21 24.32
C GLY A 216 -13.06 8.09 25.56
N GLY A 217 -12.52 7.52 26.64
CA GLY A 217 -12.27 8.22 27.91
C GLY A 217 -11.06 9.16 27.96
N LEU A 218 -10.28 9.31 26.87
CA LEU A 218 -9.00 10.03 26.91
C LEU A 218 -9.10 11.56 27.05
N GLY A 219 -10.28 12.15 26.80
CA GLY A 219 -10.46 13.61 26.91
C GLY A 219 -9.69 14.44 25.86
N LEU A 220 -9.20 13.80 24.79
CA LEU A 220 -8.49 14.46 23.69
C LEU A 220 -9.38 15.47 22.94
N PRO A 221 -8.79 16.53 22.33
CA PRO A 221 -9.50 17.40 21.39
C PRO A 221 -10.15 16.60 20.25
N VAL A 222 -11.32 17.02 19.77
CA VAL A 222 -12.19 16.27 18.84
C VAL A 222 -11.43 15.66 17.64
N THR A 223 -10.56 16.41 16.97
CA THR A 223 -9.79 15.91 15.81
C THR A 223 -8.80 14.81 16.19
N LEU A 224 -8.11 14.96 17.33
CA LEU A 224 -7.18 13.96 17.86
C LEU A 224 -7.93 12.72 18.36
N MET A 225 -9.10 12.91 18.97
CA MET A 225 -9.99 11.81 19.37
C MET A 225 -10.44 10.99 18.15
N LYS A 226 -10.97 11.64 17.10
CA LYS A 226 -11.34 10.97 15.84
C LYS A 226 -10.18 10.16 15.24
N LEU A 227 -8.99 10.75 15.19
CA LEU A 227 -7.79 10.06 14.72
C LEU A 227 -7.43 8.85 15.60
N ALA A 228 -7.48 9.00 16.93
CA ALA A 228 -7.21 7.90 17.87
C ALA A 228 -8.25 6.77 17.73
N GLN A 229 -9.54 7.08 17.56
CA GLN A 229 -10.62 6.13 17.36
C GLN A 229 -10.43 5.36 16.04
N ALA A 230 -10.29 6.06 14.92
CA ALA A 230 -10.12 5.46 13.59
C ALA A 230 -8.89 4.55 13.50
N LEU A 231 -7.73 5.01 14.01
CA LEU A 231 -6.51 4.21 14.02
C LEU A 231 -6.62 2.99 14.94
N SER A 232 -7.31 3.12 16.09
CA SER A 232 -7.51 1.99 17.00
C SER A 232 -8.38 0.91 16.35
N VAL A 233 -9.51 1.28 15.73
CA VAL A 233 -10.37 0.31 15.04
C VAL A 233 -9.64 -0.33 13.84
N TRP A 234 -8.85 0.44 13.08
CA TRP A 234 -7.99 -0.13 12.04
C TRP A 234 -7.01 -1.18 12.60
N VAL A 235 -6.35 -0.92 13.74
CA VAL A 235 -5.50 -1.93 14.40
C VAL A 235 -6.32 -3.17 14.84
N MET A 236 -7.52 -2.97 15.38
CA MET A 236 -8.40 -4.07 15.79
C MET A 236 -8.80 -4.97 14.61
N VAL A 237 -9.22 -4.39 13.49
CA VAL A 237 -9.62 -5.14 12.29
C VAL A 237 -8.40 -5.74 11.60
N SER A 238 -7.48 -4.90 11.11
CA SER A 238 -6.48 -5.28 10.10
C SER A 238 -5.22 -5.95 10.68
N LYS A 239 -5.04 -5.95 12.00
CA LYS A 239 -3.83 -6.50 12.65
C LYS A 239 -4.14 -7.46 13.79
N LEU A 240 -5.21 -7.20 14.55
CA LEU A 240 -5.68 -8.10 15.60
C LEU A 240 -6.67 -9.16 15.10
N ASN A 241 -7.23 -9.01 13.90
CA ASN A 241 -8.27 -9.85 13.32
C ASN A 241 -9.53 -9.94 14.22
N VAL A 242 -9.87 -8.85 14.91
CA VAL A 242 -11.16 -8.72 15.60
C VAL A 242 -12.25 -8.59 14.54
N ALA A 243 -13.31 -9.39 14.63
CA ALA A 243 -14.43 -9.30 13.70
C ALA A 243 -15.09 -7.91 13.81
N ARG A 244 -15.36 -7.25 12.68
CA ARG A 244 -15.99 -5.91 12.65
C ARG A 244 -17.29 -5.88 13.46
N GLU A 245 -18.09 -6.93 13.38
CA GLU A 245 -19.34 -7.07 14.14
C GLU A 245 -19.12 -6.97 15.66
N ASN A 246 -18.08 -7.62 16.19
CA ASN A 246 -17.74 -7.55 17.62
C ASN A 246 -17.31 -6.13 18.03
N ILE A 247 -16.70 -5.35 17.13
CA ILE A 247 -16.30 -3.95 17.41
C ILE A 247 -17.52 -3.03 17.35
N ARG A 248 -18.40 -3.25 16.36
CA ARG A 248 -19.66 -2.53 16.21
C ARG A 248 -20.57 -2.75 17.42
N GLU A 249 -20.84 -4.01 17.76
CA GLU A 249 -21.63 -4.41 18.94
C GLU A 249 -20.99 -3.84 20.21
N ALA A 250 -19.65 -3.86 20.32
CA ALA A 250 -18.95 -3.25 21.43
C ALA A 250 -19.15 -1.73 21.51
N ALA A 251 -19.13 -1.00 20.38
CA ALA A 251 -19.35 0.44 20.33
C ALA A 251 -20.80 0.83 20.62
N GLU A 252 -21.78 0.12 20.06
CA GLU A 252 -23.21 0.29 20.33
C GLU A 252 -23.54 0.06 21.83
N ASN A 253 -22.79 -0.82 22.52
CA ASN A 253 -22.90 -1.05 23.96
C ASN A 253 -22.21 0.02 24.85
N LEU A 254 -21.51 1.02 24.29
CA LEU A 254 -20.91 2.12 25.06
C LEU A 254 -21.84 3.32 25.16
N ASP A 255 -22.54 3.61 24.06
CA ASP A 255 -23.31 4.83 23.88
C ASP A 255 -24.55 4.49 23.01
N PRO A 256 -25.69 4.13 23.64
CA PRO A 256 -26.93 3.86 22.93
C PRO A 256 -27.36 5.07 22.07
N GLU A 257 -28.14 4.84 21.01
CA GLU A 257 -28.49 5.87 20.01
C GLU A 257 -29.06 7.20 20.56
N GLU A 258 -29.54 7.20 21.81
CA GLU A 258 -30.13 8.36 22.48
C GLU A 258 -29.11 9.34 23.11
N THR A 259 -27.82 8.98 23.24
CA THR A 259 -26.81 9.79 23.98
C THR A 259 -25.48 10.06 23.26
N ARG A 260 -25.40 9.72 21.95
CA ARG A 260 -24.18 9.61 21.12
C ARG A 260 -23.22 10.84 21.12
N ASP A 261 -22.46 11.00 22.21
CA ASP A 261 -21.47 12.07 22.43
C ASP A 261 -20.03 11.52 22.62
N THR A 262 -19.85 10.20 22.79
CA THR A 262 -18.54 9.60 23.16
C THR A 262 -17.85 8.79 22.06
N TRP A 263 -18.60 8.16 21.15
CA TRP A 263 -18.05 7.32 20.08
C TRP A 263 -18.76 7.53 18.74
N GLU A 264 -17.99 7.79 17.67
CA GLU A 264 -18.57 7.85 16.33
C GLU A 264 -18.73 6.44 15.76
N ILE A 265 -19.94 5.88 15.89
CA ILE A 265 -20.29 4.52 15.39
C ILE A 265 -20.02 4.39 13.88
N GLU A 266 -20.03 5.49 13.11
CA GLU A 266 -19.57 5.52 11.70
C GLU A 266 -18.15 4.96 11.52
N GLU A 267 -17.25 5.09 12.51
CA GLU A 267 -15.90 4.48 12.50
C GLU A 267 -15.88 2.97 12.78
N THR A 268 -17.04 2.33 12.92
CA THR A 268 -17.18 0.85 13.06
C THR A 268 -17.98 0.20 11.92
N GLU A 269 -18.56 1.00 11.03
CA GLU A 269 -19.34 0.49 9.91
C GLU A 269 -18.47 -0.26 8.87
N PRO A 270 -19.05 -1.18 8.08
CA PRO A 270 -18.29 -1.87 7.02
C PRO A 270 -17.58 -0.88 6.08
N ASN A 271 -18.27 0.18 5.66
CA ASN A 271 -17.76 1.21 4.77
C ASN A 271 -16.52 1.97 5.32
N ALA A 272 -16.32 1.99 6.63
CA ALA A 272 -15.29 2.79 7.30
C ALA A 272 -13.88 2.38 6.89
N PHE A 273 -13.70 1.09 6.65
CA PHE A 273 -12.41 0.49 6.30
C PHE A 273 -12.38 -0.09 4.89
N ASP A 274 -13.45 -0.01 4.10
CA ASP A 274 -13.44 -0.59 2.75
C ASP A 274 -12.39 0.08 1.83
N ALA A 275 -12.12 1.37 2.02
CA ALA A 275 -11.00 2.07 1.39
C ALA A 275 -9.63 1.59 1.89
N MET A 276 -9.51 1.27 3.19
CA MET A 276 -8.27 0.73 3.78
C MET A 276 -8.02 -0.72 3.39
N ASP A 277 -9.07 -1.54 3.28
CA ASP A 277 -9.05 -2.92 2.79
C ASP A 277 -8.67 -2.96 1.31
N ALA A 278 -9.22 -2.06 0.50
CA ALA A 278 -8.81 -1.89 -0.90
C ALA A 278 -7.30 -1.62 -1.00
N MET A 279 -6.78 -0.74 -0.14
CA MET A 279 -5.33 -0.47 -0.07
C MET A 279 -4.53 -1.64 0.51
N GLY A 280 -5.09 -2.41 1.44
CA GLY A 280 -4.50 -3.67 1.93
C GLY A 280 -4.37 -4.72 0.82
N LYS A 281 -5.38 -4.85 -0.05
CA LYS A 281 -5.33 -5.71 -1.25
C LYS A 281 -4.31 -5.20 -2.26
N PHE A 282 -4.18 -3.89 -2.44
CA PHE A 282 -3.17 -3.31 -3.34
C PHE A 282 -1.75 -3.61 -2.82
N ALA A 283 -1.53 -3.43 -1.51
CA ALA A 283 -0.28 -3.78 -0.85
C ALA A 283 0.05 -5.29 -0.97
N ALA A 284 -0.96 -6.17 -0.93
CA ALA A 284 -0.76 -7.60 -1.20
C ALA A 284 -0.34 -7.87 -2.66
N GLY A 285 -0.97 -7.20 -3.64
CA GLY A 285 -0.54 -7.24 -5.05
C GLY A 285 0.89 -6.76 -5.27
N ILE A 286 1.30 -5.70 -4.56
CA ILE A 286 2.69 -5.21 -4.51
C ILE A 286 3.64 -6.29 -3.97
N VAL A 287 3.30 -6.94 -2.85
CA VAL A 287 4.13 -8.00 -2.24
C VAL A 287 4.38 -9.17 -3.22
N ILE A 288 3.38 -9.51 -4.03
CA ILE A 288 3.51 -10.55 -5.07
C ILE A 288 4.60 -10.18 -6.09
N VAL A 289 4.74 -8.90 -6.47
CA VAL A 289 5.85 -8.48 -7.36
C VAL A 289 7.16 -8.30 -6.61
N ILE A 290 7.19 -7.88 -5.35
CA ILE A 290 8.44 -7.85 -4.58
C ILE A 290 9.06 -9.26 -4.52
N SER A 291 8.25 -10.32 -4.43
CA SER A 291 8.75 -11.71 -4.48
C SER A 291 9.46 -12.08 -5.79
N VAL A 292 9.23 -11.35 -6.89
CA VAL A 292 9.96 -11.51 -8.16
C VAL A 292 11.42 -11.06 -8.02
N VAL A 293 11.71 -10.05 -7.19
CA VAL A 293 13.08 -9.58 -6.94
C VAL A 293 13.92 -10.71 -6.31
N ASP A 294 13.38 -11.40 -5.31
CA ASP A 294 14.02 -12.58 -4.70
C ASP A 294 14.30 -13.70 -5.71
N ILE A 295 13.43 -13.88 -6.71
CA ILE A 295 13.63 -14.87 -7.77
C ILE A 295 14.81 -14.47 -8.65
N PHE A 296 14.91 -13.20 -9.05
CA PHE A 296 16.05 -12.69 -9.81
C PHE A 296 17.36 -12.74 -9.01
N LEU A 297 17.34 -12.41 -7.71
CA LEU A 297 18.52 -12.56 -6.84
C LEU A 297 18.97 -14.02 -6.71
N LYS A 298 18.03 -14.98 -6.68
CA LYS A 298 18.36 -16.42 -6.69
C LYS A 298 18.95 -16.88 -8.02
N ILE A 299 18.39 -16.44 -9.15
CA ILE A 299 18.94 -16.71 -10.50
C ILE A 299 20.34 -16.09 -10.65
N TRP A 300 20.52 -14.87 -10.11
CA TRP A 300 21.78 -14.15 -10.16
C TRP A 300 22.94 -14.89 -9.48
N ASN A 301 22.65 -15.55 -8.36
CA ASN A 301 23.63 -16.33 -7.60
C ASN A 301 24.00 -17.68 -8.26
N ILE A 302 23.37 -18.07 -9.37
CA ILE A 302 23.75 -19.26 -10.14
C ILE A 302 25.05 -18.96 -10.90
N VAL A 303 26.10 -19.72 -10.61
CA VAL A 303 27.45 -19.54 -11.19
C VAL A 303 27.53 -20.10 -12.62
N ASP A 304 26.82 -21.19 -12.89
CA ASP A 304 26.76 -21.80 -14.22
C ASP A 304 25.82 -21.01 -15.14
N VAL A 305 26.34 -20.53 -16.27
CA VAL A 305 25.62 -19.66 -17.20
C VAL A 305 24.51 -20.39 -17.97
N VAL A 306 24.66 -21.70 -18.18
CA VAL A 306 23.65 -22.54 -18.84
C VAL A 306 22.51 -22.82 -17.87
N GLU A 307 22.81 -23.19 -16.61
CA GLU A 307 21.82 -23.34 -15.54
C GLU A 307 21.10 -22.02 -15.24
N GLN A 308 21.83 -20.90 -15.18
CA GLN A 308 21.28 -19.56 -14.97
C GLN A 308 20.28 -19.18 -16.07
N SER A 309 20.66 -19.35 -17.34
CA SER A 309 19.80 -18.98 -18.48
C SER A 309 18.60 -19.93 -18.67
N GLN A 310 18.75 -21.22 -18.37
CA GLN A 310 17.61 -22.15 -18.30
C GLN A 310 16.64 -21.79 -17.17
N THR A 311 17.15 -21.54 -15.96
CA THR A 311 16.34 -21.16 -14.79
C THR A 311 15.61 -19.84 -15.03
N LEU A 312 16.27 -18.88 -15.66
CA LEU A 312 15.66 -17.61 -16.08
C LEU A 312 14.44 -17.85 -16.99
N CYS A 313 14.61 -18.61 -18.09
CA CYS A 313 13.52 -18.87 -19.02
C CYS A 313 12.31 -19.55 -18.36
N GLY A 314 12.55 -20.53 -17.48
CA GLY A 314 11.51 -21.21 -16.71
C GLY A 314 10.79 -20.24 -15.75
N LYS A 315 11.55 -19.50 -14.93
CA LYS A 315 10.97 -18.57 -13.96
C LYS A 315 10.19 -17.42 -14.59
N LEU A 316 10.62 -16.91 -15.75
CA LEU A 316 9.87 -15.93 -16.51
C LEU A 316 8.47 -16.44 -16.87
N THR A 317 8.38 -17.68 -17.35
CA THR A 317 7.13 -18.31 -17.78
C THR A 317 6.23 -18.68 -16.60
N ASP A 318 6.80 -19.38 -15.61
CA ASP A 318 6.05 -20.12 -14.59
C ASP A 318 5.78 -19.32 -13.31
N THR A 319 6.45 -18.17 -13.11
CA THR A 319 6.32 -17.41 -11.87
C THR A 319 6.24 -15.90 -12.10
N VAL A 320 7.18 -15.31 -12.83
CA VAL A 320 7.24 -13.84 -12.98
C VAL A 320 6.06 -13.31 -13.79
N LYS A 321 5.72 -13.94 -14.91
CA LYS A 321 4.58 -13.56 -15.75
C LYS A 321 3.23 -13.65 -14.98
N PRO A 322 2.90 -14.76 -14.28
CA PRO A 322 1.77 -14.81 -13.35
C PRO A 322 1.76 -13.70 -12.28
N SER A 323 2.90 -13.38 -11.67
CA SER A 323 2.99 -12.30 -10.68
C SER A 323 2.63 -10.93 -11.26
N TYR A 324 3.05 -10.63 -12.50
CA TYR A 324 2.68 -9.38 -13.19
C TYR A 324 1.18 -9.30 -13.48
N LYS A 325 0.54 -10.40 -13.90
CA LYS A 325 -0.94 -10.45 -14.04
C LYS A 325 -1.63 -10.18 -12.71
N SER A 326 -1.25 -10.93 -11.67
CA SER A 326 -1.84 -10.79 -10.34
C SER A 326 -1.66 -9.38 -9.75
N TYR A 327 -0.57 -8.67 -10.09
CA TYR A 327 -0.39 -7.28 -9.74
C TYR A 327 -1.40 -6.36 -10.43
N PHE A 328 -1.52 -6.42 -11.75
CA PHE A 328 -2.42 -5.54 -12.50
C PHE A 328 -3.90 -5.83 -12.18
N ASP A 329 -4.25 -7.09 -11.94
CA ASP A 329 -5.56 -7.50 -11.43
C ASP A 329 -5.83 -6.92 -10.03
N SER A 330 -4.84 -6.97 -9.13
CA SER A 330 -4.95 -6.38 -7.79
C SER A 330 -5.06 -4.86 -7.85
N LEU A 331 -4.29 -4.20 -8.73
CA LEU A 331 -4.37 -2.76 -8.96
C LEU A 331 -5.77 -2.35 -9.42
N GLN A 332 -6.34 -3.05 -10.39
CA GLN A 332 -7.69 -2.81 -10.88
C GLN A 332 -8.74 -3.02 -9.79
N GLN A 333 -8.72 -4.19 -9.13
CA GLN A 333 -9.71 -4.54 -8.10
C GLN A 333 -9.65 -3.57 -6.92
N SER A 334 -8.45 -3.20 -6.48
CA SER A 334 -8.27 -2.21 -5.42
C SER A 334 -8.71 -0.82 -5.82
N SER A 335 -8.44 -0.35 -7.04
CA SER A 335 -8.98 0.92 -7.55
C SER A 335 -10.51 0.92 -7.53
N GLN A 336 -11.14 -0.14 -8.06
CA GLN A 336 -12.60 -0.28 -8.09
C GLN A 336 -13.21 -0.33 -6.69
N MET A 337 -12.62 -1.11 -5.76
CA MET A 337 -13.07 -1.17 -4.37
C MET A 337 -12.91 0.17 -3.64
N TYR A 338 -11.80 0.86 -3.86
CA TYR A 338 -11.54 2.16 -3.24
C TYR A 338 -12.53 3.21 -3.74
N ASN A 339 -12.73 3.30 -5.06
CA ASN A 339 -13.71 4.17 -5.68
C ASN A 339 -15.12 3.89 -5.14
N ALA A 340 -15.51 2.61 -5.04
CA ALA A 340 -16.78 2.20 -4.43
C ALA A 340 -16.88 2.61 -2.94
N ALA A 341 -15.81 2.53 -2.16
CA ALA A 341 -15.82 2.91 -0.74
C ALA A 341 -16.05 4.43 -0.55
N ILE A 342 -15.35 5.27 -1.32
CA ILE A 342 -15.50 6.74 -1.24
C ILE A 342 -16.80 7.24 -1.91
N ALA A 343 -17.33 6.52 -2.90
CA ALA A 343 -18.60 6.87 -3.55
C ALA A 343 -19.84 6.47 -2.73
N ASN A 344 -19.76 5.39 -1.94
CA ASN A 344 -20.86 4.90 -1.11
C ASN A 344 -20.86 5.46 0.33
N THR A 345 -19.95 6.38 0.68
CA THR A 345 -20.02 6.99 2.02
C THR A 345 -21.29 7.85 2.11
N PRO A 346 -22.23 7.59 3.03
CA PRO A 346 -23.52 8.27 3.02
C PRO A 346 -23.33 9.79 3.11
N THR A 347 -24.05 10.51 2.25
CA THR A 347 -24.45 11.87 2.56
C THR A 347 -25.28 11.79 3.84
N SER A 348 -24.81 12.47 4.89
CA SER A 348 -25.51 12.50 6.18
C SER A 348 -26.98 12.84 5.95
N PRO A 349 -27.95 12.09 6.51
CA PRO A 349 -29.37 12.40 6.34
C PRO A 349 -29.67 13.77 6.95
N SER A 350 -29.65 14.81 6.13
CA SER A 350 -30.15 16.12 6.54
C SER A 350 -31.62 15.97 6.91
N THR A 351 -32.04 16.65 7.97
CA THR A 351 -33.41 16.73 8.52
C THR A 351 -33.85 15.61 9.46
N HIS A 352 -33.69 15.86 10.76
CA HIS A 352 -34.79 15.56 11.69
C HIS A 352 -35.92 16.58 11.48
N PRO A 353 -37.14 16.17 11.10
CA PRO A 353 -38.32 16.93 11.44
C PRO A 353 -38.55 16.79 12.95
N LYS A 354 -38.62 17.92 13.67
CA LYS A 354 -39.01 17.91 15.09
C LYS A 354 -40.45 17.42 15.23
N ALA A 355 -40.67 16.53 16.20
CA ALA A 355 -41.98 16.20 16.78
C ALA A 355 -41.95 16.57 18.27
#